data_AF-A0A350Q8D5-F1
#
_entry.id   AF-A0A350Q8D5-F1
#
_cell.length_a   1.000
_cell.length_b   1.000
_cell.length_c   1.000
_cell.angle_alpha   90.00
_cell.angle_beta   90.00
_cell.angle_gamma   90.00
#
_symmetry.space_group_name_H-M   'P 1'
#
loop_
_entity.id
_entity.type
_entity.pdbx_description
1 polymer ?
#
loop_
_entity_poly.entity_id
_entity_poly.type
_entity_poly.pdbx_seq_one_letter_code
_entity_poly.pdbx_strand_id
1 'polypeptide(L)'
;LAKDSLHAGAHHALGLLNYRVQKLSFIERFVARTFLGAGVMNLTTWEDAERYLKRAVELRPDYILFHLDLGSMYLNRKRMEEARVQFERALELPLFEPPDTRFQETAEIRLAETFN
;
A
#
# COMPACT_ATOMS: atom_id res chain seq x y z
N LEU A 1 19.99 14.15 -6.75
CA LEU A 1 19.27 12.89 -6.41
C LEU A 1 17.80 12.90 -6.89
N ALA A 2 17.47 13.57 -8.00
CA ALA A 2 16.10 13.78 -8.47
C ALA A 2 15.86 13.23 -9.89
N LYS A 3 16.29 11.99 -10.16
CA LYS A 3 16.23 11.44 -11.53
C LYS A 3 15.86 9.95 -11.61
N ASP A 4 14.93 9.51 -10.78
CA ASP A 4 14.29 8.20 -10.96
C ASP A 4 12.78 8.21 -10.65
N SER A 5 12.09 9.18 -11.26
CA SER A 5 10.63 9.37 -11.24
C SER A 5 9.83 8.31 -12.02
N LEU A 6 10.47 7.20 -12.43
CA LEU A 6 9.87 6.09 -13.19
C LEU A 6 9.92 4.73 -12.46
N HIS A 7 10.51 4.67 -11.27
CA HIS A 7 10.60 3.42 -10.54
C HIS A 7 9.31 3.17 -9.75
N ALA A 8 8.38 2.43 -10.34
CA ALA A 8 7.13 2.03 -9.70
C ALA A 8 7.36 1.40 -8.31
N GLY A 9 8.41 0.57 -8.18
CA GLY A 9 8.82 -0.01 -6.90
C GLY A 9 9.31 1.01 -5.86
N ALA A 10 9.97 2.10 -6.28
CA ALA A 10 10.39 3.17 -5.37
C ALA A 10 9.18 3.95 -4.83
N HIS A 11 8.22 4.24 -5.70
CA HIS A 11 6.95 4.83 -5.28
C HIS A 11 6.18 3.88 -4.35
N HIS A 12 6.11 2.60 -4.66
CA HIS A 12 5.49 1.61 -3.79
C HIS A 12 6.14 1.56 -2.41
N ALA A 13 7.48 1.48 -2.35
CA ALA A 13 8.23 1.46 -1.09
C ALA A 13 8.00 2.73 -0.25
N LEU A 14 8.03 3.91 -0.87
CA LEU A 14 7.73 5.18 -0.18
C LEU A 14 6.30 5.21 0.34
N GLY A 15 5.32 4.78 -0.48
CA GLY A 15 3.92 4.73 -0.08
C GLY A 15 3.69 3.76 1.08
N LEU A 16 4.30 2.57 1.01
CA LEU A 16 4.23 1.55 2.04
C LEU A 16 4.89 1.99 3.35
N LEU A 17 6.02 2.69 3.29
CA LEU A 17 6.67 3.26 4.46
C LEU A 17 5.73 4.26 5.17
N ASN A 18 5.16 5.19 4.42
CA ASN A 18 4.22 6.18 4.94
C ASN A 18 3.00 5.50 5.58
N TYR A 19 2.42 4.54 4.87
CA TYR A 19 1.28 3.76 5.34
C TYR A 19 1.60 3.00 6.65
N ARG A 20 2.73 2.27 6.69
CA ARG A 20 3.12 1.49 7.88
C ARG A 20 3.40 2.38 9.07
N VAL A 21 4.13 3.48 8.89
CA VAL A 21 4.40 4.46 9.96
C VAL A 21 3.09 5.01 10.51
N GLN A 22 2.11 5.27 9.67
CA GLN A 22 0.82 5.78 10.11
C GLN A 22 -0.05 4.77 10.85
N LYS A 23 0.16 3.47 10.59
CA LYS A 23 -0.49 2.38 11.32
C LYS A 23 0.13 2.06 12.68
N LEU A 24 1.32 2.58 12.99
CA LEU A 24 1.94 2.34 14.29
C LEU A 24 1.07 2.91 15.40
N SER A 25 0.89 2.11 16.46
CA SER A 25 0.27 2.55 17.69
C SER A 25 1.06 3.70 18.32
N PHE A 26 0.46 4.40 19.27
CA PHE A 26 1.14 5.46 20.01
C PHE A 26 2.46 4.99 20.64
N ILE A 27 2.48 3.79 21.20
CA ILE A 27 3.66 3.21 21.87
C ILE A 27 4.75 2.88 20.84
N GLU A 28 4.41 2.20 19.74
CA GLU A 28 5.39 1.88 18.70
C GLU A 28 5.94 3.14 18.03
N ARG A 29 5.09 4.14 17.81
CA ARG A 29 5.49 5.45 17.28
C ARG A 29 6.44 6.18 18.22
N PHE A 30 6.19 6.10 19.53
CA PHE A 30 7.05 6.67 20.55
C PHE A 30 8.43 5.99 20.59
N VAL A 31 8.45 4.66 20.56
CA VAL A 31 9.70 3.88 20.48
C VAL A 31 10.46 4.22 19.19
N ALA A 32 9.79 4.18 18.04
CA ALA A 32 10.39 4.53 16.75
C ALA A 32 10.98 5.95 16.74
N ARG A 33 10.25 6.94 17.26
CA ARG A 33 10.74 8.32 17.38
C ARG A 33 11.98 8.43 18.28
N THR A 34 12.05 7.61 19.33
CA THR A 34 13.16 7.62 20.29
C THR A 34 14.43 6.99 19.70
N PHE A 35 14.30 5.88 18.97
CA PHE A 35 15.44 5.12 18.45
C PHE A 35 15.85 5.51 17.01
N LEU A 36 14.90 5.97 16.18
CA LEU A 36 15.14 6.34 14.77
C LEU A 36 15.12 7.85 14.53
N GLY A 37 14.75 8.64 15.54
CA GLY A 37 14.65 10.09 15.47
C GLY A 37 13.31 10.62 14.97
N ALA A 38 12.98 11.86 15.35
CA ALA A 38 11.69 12.49 15.05
C ALA A 38 11.51 12.93 13.58
N GLY A 39 12.60 13.13 12.85
CA GLY A 39 12.56 13.63 11.46
C GLY A 39 11.83 12.70 10.50
N VAL A 40 12.08 11.39 10.59
CA VAL A 40 11.45 10.38 9.72
C VAL A 40 9.95 10.23 10.02
N MET A 41 9.54 10.39 11.27
CA MET A 41 8.14 10.22 11.69
C MET A 41 7.26 11.41 11.31
N ASN A 42 7.82 12.62 11.35
CA ASN A 42 7.09 13.87 11.09
C ASN A 42 6.85 14.15 9.60
N LEU A 43 7.51 13.42 8.70
CA LEU A 43 7.40 13.61 7.25
C LEU A 43 6.46 12.61 6.59
N THR A 44 5.75 11.80 7.37
CA THR A 44 4.84 10.79 6.83
C THR A 44 3.39 11.18 6.99
N THR A 45 2.58 11.04 5.93
CA THR A 45 1.14 11.33 5.97
C THR A 45 0.35 10.24 5.24
N TRP A 46 -0.94 10.14 5.54
CA TRP A 46 -1.84 9.22 4.82
C TRP A 46 -1.98 9.64 3.35
N GLU A 47 -1.93 10.94 3.10
CA GLU A 47 -2.04 11.57 1.80
C GLU A 47 -0.80 11.28 0.95
N ASP A 48 0.40 11.30 1.55
CA ASP A 48 1.64 10.87 0.89
C ASP A 48 1.63 9.38 0.60
N ALA A 49 1.14 8.55 1.54
CA ALA A 49 0.99 7.11 1.33
C ALA A 49 0.11 6.83 0.09
N GLU A 50 -1.04 7.50 0.01
CA GLU A 50 -1.96 7.38 -1.11
C GLU A 50 -1.31 7.81 -2.42
N ARG A 51 -0.72 9.01 -2.43
CA ARG A 51 -0.11 9.58 -3.63
C ARG A 51 0.95 8.64 -4.21
N TYR A 52 1.79 8.07 -3.35
CA TYR A 52 2.86 7.18 -3.78
C TYR A 52 2.35 5.79 -4.21
N LEU A 53 1.41 5.19 -3.47
CA LEU A 53 0.82 3.91 -3.86
C LEU A 53 0.03 4.01 -5.17
N LYS A 54 -0.76 5.08 -5.34
CA LYS A 54 -1.45 5.36 -6.62
C LYS A 54 -0.46 5.51 -7.76
N ARG A 55 0.66 6.22 -7.54
CA ARG A 55 1.67 6.38 -8.58
C ARG A 55 2.33 5.05 -8.97
N ALA A 56 2.53 4.15 -8.00
CA ALA A 56 3.04 2.81 -8.29
C ALA A 56 2.08 2.01 -9.18
N VAL A 57 0.78 2.03 -8.86
CA VAL A 57 -0.28 1.41 -9.67
C VAL A 57 -0.37 2.03 -11.07
N GLU A 58 -0.30 3.37 -11.18
CA GLU A 58 -0.32 4.05 -12.48
C GLU A 58 0.87 3.66 -13.38
N LEU A 59 2.03 3.44 -12.78
CA LEU A 59 3.25 3.07 -13.52
C LEU A 59 3.29 1.58 -13.88
N ARG A 60 2.72 0.71 -13.04
CA ARG A 60 2.65 -0.75 -13.24
C ARG A 60 1.28 -1.26 -12.81
N PRO A 61 0.25 -1.07 -13.67
CA PRO A 61 -1.12 -1.50 -13.38
C PRO A 61 -1.32 -3.02 -13.49
N ASP A 62 -0.28 -3.75 -13.92
CA ASP A 62 -0.23 -5.19 -14.07
C ASP A 62 0.31 -5.91 -12.83
N TYR A 63 0.74 -5.17 -11.80
CA TYR A 63 1.30 -5.74 -10.57
C TYR A 63 0.22 -5.93 -9.50
N ILE A 64 -0.14 -7.20 -9.25
CA ILE A 64 -1.18 -7.59 -8.28
C ILE A 64 -0.90 -7.02 -6.89
N LEU A 65 0.37 -7.08 -6.45
CA LEU A 65 0.79 -6.57 -5.14
C LEU A 65 0.49 -5.07 -4.95
N PHE A 66 0.62 -4.25 -6.00
CA PHE A 66 0.41 -2.81 -5.86
C PHE A 66 -1.07 -2.48 -5.63
N HIS A 67 -1.97 -3.21 -6.30
CA HIS A 67 -3.40 -3.12 -6.05
C HIS A 67 -3.78 -3.61 -4.65
N LEU A 68 -3.18 -4.73 -4.18
CA LEU A 68 -3.39 -5.21 -2.81
C LEU A 68 -3.03 -4.19 -1.74
N ASP A 69 -1.87 -3.55 -1.88
CA ASP A 69 -1.38 -2.61 -0.87
C ASP A 69 -2.15 -1.29 -0.90
N LEU A 70 -2.55 -0.81 -2.09
CA LEU A 70 -3.42 0.34 -2.21
C LEU A 70 -4.81 0.05 -1.63
N GLY A 71 -5.40 -1.11 -1.93
CA GLY A 71 -6.68 -1.54 -1.36
C GLY A 71 -6.61 -1.70 0.17
N SER A 72 -5.51 -2.26 0.69
CA SER A 72 -5.27 -2.33 2.12
C SER A 72 -5.22 -0.95 2.77
N MET A 73 -4.53 0.00 2.14
CA MET A 73 -4.43 1.36 2.65
C MET A 73 -5.82 1.99 2.74
N TYR A 74 -6.62 1.91 1.66
CA TYR A 74 -7.99 2.41 1.65
C TYR A 74 -8.88 1.77 2.72
N LEU A 75 -8.77 0.45 2.89
CA LEU A 75 -9.52 -0.27 3.91
C LEU A 75 -9.20 0.25 5.32
N ASN A 76 -7.92 0.45 5.64
CA ASN A 76 -7.50 1.00 6.94
C ASN A 76 -7.95 2.45 7.13
N ARG A 77 -8.21 3.18 6.04
CA ARG A 77 -8.81 4.52 6.03
C ARG A 77 -10.34 4.51 5.97
N LYS A 78 -10.97 3.33 6.09
CA LYS A 78 -12.43 3.13 6.01
C LYS A 78 -13.04 3.56 4.66
N ARG A 79 -12.23 3.63 3.61
CA ARG A 79 -12.65 3.92 2.23
C ARG A 79 -12.99 2.61 1.55
N MET A 80 -14.15 2.06 1.90
CA MET A 80 -14.56 0.70 1.60
C MET A 80 -14.68 0.43 0.10
N GLU A 81 -15.36 1.31 -0.63
CA GLU A 81 -15.61 1.17 -2.07
C GLU A 81 -14.31 1.22 -2.86
N GLU A 82 -13.40 2.12 -2.50
CA GLU A 82 -12.10 2.22 -3.16
C GLU A 82 -11.20 1.02 -2.84
N ALA A 83 -11.29 0.47 -1.63
CA ALA A 83 -10.60 -0.77 -1.28
C ALA A 83 -11.13 -1.95 -2.10
N ARG A 84 -12.46 -2.10 -2.20
CA ARG A 84 -13.12 -3.14 -3.00
C ARG A 84 -12.63 -3.11 -4.45
N VAL A 85 -12.67 -1.93 -5.09
CA VAL A 85 -12.23 -1.76 -6.49
C VAL A 85 -10.79 -2.23 -6.69
N GLN A 86 -9.88 -1.95 -5.74
CA GLN A 86 -8.49 -2.40 -5.87
C GLN A 86 -8.34 -3.91 -5.70
N PHE A 87 -9.08 -4.53 -4.78
CA PHE A 87 -9.02 -5.99 -4.61
C PHE A 87 -9.65 -6.72 -5.78
N GLU A 88 -10.78 -6.25 -6.30
CA GLU A 88 -11.37 -6.79 -7.53
C GLU A 88 -10.39 -6.68 -8.70
N ARG A 89 -9.72 -5.53 -8.84
CA ARG A 89 -8.69 -5.37 -9.87
C ARG A 89 -7.54 -6.35 -9.71
N ALA A 90 -7.09 -6.64 -8.48
CA ALA A 90 -6.04 -7.62 -8.22
C ALA A 90 -6.42 -9.04 -8.70
N LEU A 91 -7.70 -9.42 -8.59
CA LEU A 91 -8.22 -10.71 -9.05
C LEU A 91 -8.36 -10.81 -10.58
N GLU A 92 -8.56 -9.68 -11.27
CA GLU A 92 -8.66 -9.64 -12.74
C GLU A 92 -7.32 -9.73 -13.45
N LEU A 93 -6.21 -9.50 -12.74
CA LEU A 93 -4.88 -9.45 -13.35
C LEU A 93 -4.33 -10.86 -13.65
N PRO A 94 -3.59 -11.03 -14.75
CA PRO A 94 -2.93 -12.29 -15.06
C PRO A 94 -1.76 -12.58 -14.11
N LEU A 95 -1.47 -13.88 -13.92
CA LEU A 95 -0.32 -14.34 -13.16
C LEU A 95 0.95 -14.28 -14.02
N PHE A 96 1.92 -13.48 -13.62
CA PHE A 96 3.22 -13.38 -14.28
C PHE A 96 4.36 -13.88 -13.39
N GLU A 97 4.22 -13.74 -12.07
CA GLU A 97 5.23 -14.10 -11.08
C GLU A 97 4.70 -15.20 -10.13
N PRO A 98 5.56 -16.10 -9.63
CA PRO A 98 5.15 -17.15 -8.70
C PRO A 98 4.38 -16.67 -7.45
N PRO A 99 4.64 -15.48 -6.87
CA PRO A 99 3.85 -14.97 -5.75
C PRO A 99 2.42 -14.52 -6.10
N ASP A 100 2.10 -14.32 -7.38
CA ASP A 100 0.85 -13.71 -7.82
C ASP A 100 -0.39 -14.51 -7.38
N THR A 101 -0.31 -15.85 -7.36
CA THR A 101 -1.41 -16.70 -6.87
C THR A 101 -1.75 -16.38 -5.42
N ARG A 102 -0.73 -16.26 -4.56
CA ARG A 102 -0.93 -15.93 -3.15
C ARG A 102 -1.47 -14.51 -2.97
N PHE A 103 -1.09 -13.59 -3.87
CA PHE A 103 -1.62 -12.23 -3.85
C PHE A 103 -3.11 -12.21 -4.23
N GLN A 104 -3.53 -12.97 -5.24
CA GLN A 104 -4.95 -13.10 -5.57
C GLN A 104 -5.74 -13.76 -4.45
N GLU A 105 -5.25 -14.84 -3.85
CA GLU A 105 -5.87 -15.46 -2.67
C GLU A 105 -6.05 -14.43 -1.53
N THR A 106 -5.03 -13.57 -1.32
CA THR A 106 -5.12 -12.50 -0.31
C THR A 106 -6.19 -11.47 -0.67
N ALA A 107 -6.37 -11.12 -1.94
CA ALA A 107 -7.42 -10.21 -2.40
C ALA A 107 -8.81 -10.82 -2.17
N GLU A 108 -8.98 -12.08 -2.53
CA GLU A 108 -10.22 -12.85 -2.37
C GLU A 108 -10.63 -12.94 -0.90
N ILE A 109 -9.69 -13.32 -0.01
CA ILE A 109 -9.95 -13.40 1.43
C ILE A 109 -10.39 -12.03 1.96
N ARG A 110 -9.69 -10.95 1.61
CA ARG A 110 -10.05 -9.61 2.07
C ARG A 110 -11.42 -9.17 1.57
N LEU A 111 -11.76 -9.50 0.33
CA LEU A 111 -13.08 -9.21 -0.22
C LEU A 111 -14.17 -9.95 0.57
N ALA A 112 -13.97 -11.24 0.80
CA ALA A 112 -14.91 -12.08 1.53
C ALA A 112 -15.07 -11.69 3.00
N GLU A 113 -13.99 -11.35 3.70
CA GLU A 113 -14.03 -10.97 5.12
C GLU A 113 -14.62 -9.58 5.36
N THR A 114 -14.42 -8.67 4.40
CA THR A 114 -14.73 -7.24 4.61
C THR A 114 -16.08 -6.84 4.04
N PHE A 115 -16.55 -7.49 2.97
CA PHE A 115 -17.71 -7.01 2.23
C PHE A 115 -18.80 -8.06 1.90
N ASN A 116 -18.76 -9.24 2.52
CA ASN A 116 -19.88 -10.18 2.56
C ASN A 116 -20.75 -9.98 3.80
#